data_AF-A0A3A4XSN6-F1
#
_entry.id   AF-A0A3A4XSN6-F1
#
_cell.length_a   1.000
_cell.length_b   1.000
_cell.length_c   1.000
_cell.angle_alpha   90.00
_cell.angle_beta   90.00
_cell.angle_gamma   90.00
#
_symmetry.space_group_name_H-M   'P 1'
#
loop_
_entity.id
_entity.type
_entity.pdbx_description
1 polymer ?
#
loop_
_entity_poly.entity_id
_entity_poly.type
_entity_poly.pdbx_seq_one_letter_code
_entity_poly.pdbx_strand_id
1 'polypeptide(L)' 'MGMGYGGHMMYGGWFMWIIIIAIIVLVIYLLARQRRPDLSEKASPETAMDILKKRFARGEIAKEEFDNMKKNLE' A
#
# COMPACT_ATOMS: atom_id res chain seq x y z
N MET A 1 41.62 -25.87 22.37
CA MET A 1 41.42 -24.49 21.90
C MET A 1 39.96 -24.11 22.16
N GLY A 2 39.66 -23.63 23.36
CA GLY A 2 38.32 -23.14 23.70
C GLY A 2 38.28 -21.65 23.43
N MET A 3 37.87 -21.26 22.22
CA MET A 3 37.67 -19.85 21.89
C MET A 3 36.43 -19.31 22.60
N GLY A 4 36.58 -18.10 23.14
CA GLY A 4 35.69 -17.52 24.13
C GLY A 4 34.31 -17.19 23.60
N TYR A 5 33.30 -17.84 24.18
CA TYR A 5 31.88 -17.51 24.04
C TYR A 5 31.41 -16.57 25.16
N GLY A 6 32.24 -15.58 25.53
CA GLY A 6 31.95 -14.65 26.63
C GLY A 6 31.39 -13.29 26.20
N GLY A 7 31.60 -12.88 24.93
CA GLY A 7 31.20 -11.56 24.44
C GLY A 7 29.80 -11.50 23.83
N HIS A 8 29.21 -12.63 23.43
CA HIS A 8 27.97 -12.64 22.64
C HIS A 8 26.68 -12.56 23.48
N MET A 9 26.73 -12.74 24.80
CA MET A 9 25.52 -12.77 25.64
C MET A 9 24.95 -11.37 25.95
N MET A 10 25.75 -10.30 25.85
CA MET A 10 25.27 -8.93 26.08
C MET A 10 24.84 -8.22 24.78
N TYR A 11 25.47 -8.55 23.66
CA TYR A 11 25.10 -8.02 22.34
C TYR A 11 23.97 -8.81 21.66
N GLY A 12 23.73 -10.07 22.05
CA GLY A 12 22.67 -10.90 21.49
C GLY A 12 21.26 -10.37 21.77
N GLY A 13 21.05 -9.75 22.94
CA GLY A 13 19.77 -9.14 23.29
C GLY A 13 19.43 -7.92 22.43
N TRP A 14 20.38 -7.00 22.25
CA TRP A 14 20.18 -5.81 21.41
C TRP A 14 20.05 -6.16 19.92
N PHE A 15 20.81 -7.15 19.46
CA PHE A 15 20.73 -7.64 18.09
C PHE A 15 19.37 -8.25 17.76
N MET A 16 18.76 -8.97 18.71
CA MET A 16 17.37 -9.42 18.57
C MET A 16 16.44 -8.23 18.36
N TRP A 17 16.48 -7.19 19.21
CA TRP A 17 15.62 -6.02 19.05
C TRP A 17 15.73 -5.35 17.66
N ILE A 18 16.94 -5.29 17.09
CA ILE A 18 17.14 -4.78 15.72
C ILE A 18 16.41 -5.63 14.69
N ILE A 19 16.46 -6.96 14.81
CA ILE A 19 15.75 -7.88 13.89
C ILE A 19 14.24 -7.65 13.98
N ILE A 20 13.69 -7.51 15.20
CA ILE A 20 12.26 -7.31 15.39
C ILE A 20 11.82 -5.98 14.77
N ILE A 21 12.58 -4.90 14.99
CA ILE A 21 12.32 -3.60 14.36
C ILE A 21 12.38 -3.70 12.84
N ALA A 22 13.39 -4.40 12.28
CA ALA A 22 13.51 -4.59 10.85
C ALA A 22 12.29 -5.34 10.25
N ILE A 23 11.78 -6.36 10.94
CA ILE A 23 10.57 -7.09 10.53
C ILE A 23 9.35 -6.18 10.58
N ILE A 24 9.17 -5.39 11.63
CA ILE A 24 8.05 -4.45 11.76
C ILE A 24 8.08 -3.42 10.61
N VAL A 25 9.25 -2.83 10.34
CA VAL A 25 9.44 -1.88 9.23
C VAL A 25 9.13 -2.54 7.89
N LEU A 26 9.56 -3.80 7.68
CA LEU A 26 9.27 -4.55 6.47
C LEU A 26 7.75 -4.79 6.29
N VAL A 27 7.05 -5.20 7.34
CA VAL A 27 5.59 -5.40 7.31
C VAL A 27 4.86 -4.09 7.02
N ILE A 28 5.22 -3.00 7.71
CA ILE A 28 4.65 -1.67 7.46
C ILE A 28 4.95 -1.24 6.02
N TYR A 29 6.16 -1.45 5.52
CA TYR A 29 6.53 -1.14 4.14
C TYR A 29 5.72 -1.93 3.13
N LEU A 30 5.50 -3.23 3.35
CA LEU A 30 4.67 -4.06 2.48
C LEU A 30 3.20 -3.64 2.50
N LEU A 31 2.63 -3.34 3.67
CA LEU A 31 1.26 -2.84 3.79
C LEU A 31 1.11 -1.43 3.19
N ALA A 32 2.10 -0.55 3.40
CA ALA A 32 2.12 0.78 2.81
C ALA A 32 2.32 0.74 1.29
N ARG A 33 3.10 -0.22 0.78
CA ARG A 33 3.25 -0.50 -0.66
C ARG A 33 1.95 -1.01 -1.27
N GLN A 34 1.21 -1.86 -0.56
CA GLN A 34 -0.11 -2.34 -0.99
C GLN A 34 -1.19 -1.24 -0.93
N ARG A 35 -0.98 -0.21 -0.11
CA ARG A 35 -1.81 1.01 -0.06
C ARG A 35 -1.24 2.18 -0.85
N ARG A 36 -0.18 1.99 -1.62
CA ARG A 36 0.03 2.89 -2.75
C ARG A 36 -1.01 2.47 -3.78
N PRO A 37 -2.07 3.25 -4.04
CA PRO A 37 -2.72 3.12 -5.34
C PRO A 37 -1.57 3.24 -6.35
N ASP A 38 -1.53 2.35 -7.34
CA ASP A 38 -0.56 2.40 -8.44
C ASP A 38 -0.37 3.85 -8.92
N LEU A 39 0.61 4.55 -8.36
CA LEU A 39 1.04 5.86 -8.80
C LEU A 39 2.21 5.70 -9.79
N SER A 40 2.40 4.48 -10.30
CA SER A 40 3.46 4.15 -11.25
C SER A 40 3.03 3.21 -12.37
N GLU A 41 1.73 3.07 -12.64
CA GLU A 41 1.24 2.76 -13.99
C GLU A 41 0.06 3.66 -14.27
N LYS A 42 0.18 4.50 -15.31
CA LYS A 42 -0.81 5.47 -15.79
C LYS A 42 -0.97 6.72 -14.90
N ALA A 43 -0.19 7.78 -15.07
CA ALA A 43 -0.26 8.69 -16.22
C ALA A 43 -1.28 8.35 -17.34
N SER A 44 -2.46 7.86 -17.00
CA SER A 44 -3.65 8.04 -17.83
C SER A 44 -4.43 9.14 -17.12
N PRO A 45 -4.91 10.16 -17.83
CA PRO A 45 -5.88 11.06 -17.26
C PRO A 45 -6.99 10.18 -16.69
N GLU A 46 -7.36 10.37 -15.41
CA GLU A 46 -8.49 9.66 -14.80
C GLU A 46 -9.61 9.69 -15.83
N THR A 47 -9.88 8.55 -16.46
CA THR A 47 -10.80 8.53 -17.60
C THR A 47 -12.14 8.96 -17.02
N ALA A 48 -12.95 9.71 -17.78
CA ALA A 48 -14.25 10.19 -17.29
C ALA A 48 -15.04 9.06 -16.59
N MET A 49 -14.91 7.82 -17.06
CA MET A 49 -15.42 6.60 -16.44
C MET A 49 -15.02 6.37 -14.97
N ASP A 50 -13.77 6.61 -14.58
CA ASP A 50 -13.28 6.38 -13.21
C ASP A 50 -13.76 7.47 -12.25
N ILE A 51 -13.84 8.72 -12.73
CA ILE A 51 -14.45 9.83 -11.99
C ILE A 51 -15.95 9.53 -11.75
N LEU A 52 -16.65 9.04 -12.77
CA LEU A 52 -18.05 8.66 -12.68
C LEU A 52 -18.29 7.53 -11.68
N LYS A 53 -17.49 6.46 -11.73
CA LYS A 53 -17.58 5.35 -10.76
C LYS A 53 -17.36 5.82 -9.32
N LYS A 54 -16.38 6.70 -9.10
CA LYS A 54 -16.06 7.22 -7.76
C LYS A 54 -17.20 8.06 -7.18
N ARG A 55 -17.84 8.90 -8.01
CA ARG A 55 -18.99 9.73 -7.59
C ARG A 55 -20.26 8.90 -7.39
N PHE A 56 -20.49 7.90 -8.22
CA PHE A 56 -21.57 6.92 -8.03
C PHE A 56 -21.40 6.14 -6.71
N ALA A 57 -20.18 5.67 -6.41
CA ALA A 57 -19.87 4.98 -5.15
C ALA A 57 -20.02 5.88 -3.91
N ARG A 58 -19.85 7.20 -4.08
CA ARG A 58 -20.11 8.20 -3.04
C ARG A 58 -21.59 8.57 -2.89
N GLY A 59 -22.45 8.10 -3.81
CA GLY A 59 -23.87 8.47 -3.85
C GLY A 59 -24.12 9.90 -4.32
N GLU A 60 -23.11 10.56 -4.93
CA GLU A 60 -23.22 11.93 -5.46
C GLU A 60 -23.97 11.99 -6.80
N ILE A 61 -24.12 10.84 -7.48
CA ILE A 61 -24.72 10.73 -8.81
C ILE A 61 -25.70 9.55 -8.79
N ALA A 62 -26.87 9.72 -9.38
CA ALA A 62 -27.86 8.65 -9.50
C ALA A 62 -27.47 7.63 -10.59
N LYS A 63 -27.97 6.39 -10.48
CA LYS A 63 -27.69 5.32 -11.46
C LYS A 63 -28.04 5.74 -12.90
N GLU A 64 -29.13 6.50 -13.07
CA GLU A 64 -29.60 6.99 -14.36
C GLU A 64 -28.59 7.96 -15.02
N GLU A 65 -28.01 8.85 -14.22
CA GLU A 65 -26.98 9.79 -14.67
C GLU A 65 -25.67 9.07 -15.01
N PHE A 66 -25.29 8.05 -14.22
CA PHE A 66 -24.14 7.20 -14.52
C PHE A 66 -24.29 6.46 -15.85
N ASP A 67 -25.46 5.85 -16.10
CA ASP A 67 -25.72 5.12 -17.34
C ASP A 67 -25.77 6.05 -18.57
N ASN A 68 -26.29 7.27 -18.42
CA ASN A 68 -26.27 8.27 -19.49
C ASN A 68 -24.85 8.72 -19.83
N MET A 69 -24.01 9.01 -18.84
CA MET A 69 -22.63 9.45 -19.10
C MET A 69 -21.75 8.32 -19.64
N LYS A 70 -22.00 7.07 -19.23
CA LYS A 70 -21.34 5.89 -19.79
C LYS A 70 -21.60 5.74 -21.29
N LYS A 71 -22.84 5.93 -21.74
CA LYS A 71 -23.24 5.83 -23.16
C LYS A 71 -22.69 6.95 -24.04
N ASN A 72 -22.35 8.11 -23.48
CA ASN A 72 -21.75 9.22 -24.22
C ASN A 72 -20.23 9.07 -24.41
N LEU A 73 -19.60 8.08 -23.75
CA LEU A 73 -18.16 7.82 -23.80
C LEU A 73 -17.78 6.60 -24.65
N GLU A 74 -18.78 5.89 -25.22
CA GLU A 74 -18.61 4.90 -26.30
C GLU A 74 -18.78 5.57 -27.67
#